data_AF-A3XPR2-F1
#
_entry.id   AF-A3XPR2-F1
#
_cell.length_a   1.000
_cell.length_b   1.000
_cell.length_c   1.000
_cell.angle_alpha   90.00
_cell.angle_beta   90.00
_cell.angle_gamma   90.00
#
_symmetry.space_group_name_H-M   'P 1'
#
loop_
_entity.id
_entity.type
_entity.pdbx_description
1 polymer ?
#
loop_
_entity_poly.entity_id
_entity_poly.type
_entity_poly.pdbx_seq_one_letter_code
_entity_poly.pdbx_strand_id
1 'polypeptide(L)'
;MKTSPKNHFSRSLNQILKRYRLSETELQQLDAVDTDRIVSLAYTDYGGFDAQTGMYYAEERPVNYKLKLDYVKDEAGKVETLIMLPVTIS
;
A
#
# COMPACT_ATOMS: atom_id res chain seq x y z
N MET A 1 25.64 -3.18 -12.76
CA MET A 1 24.33 -3.81 -12.45
C MET A 1 23.24 -2.75 -12.56
N LYS A 2 22.33 -2.85 -13.53
CA LYS A 2 21.12 -2.01 -13.56
C LYS A 2 20.09 -2.66 -12.63
N THR A 3 19.90 -2.13 -11.43
CA THR A 3 18.79 -2.52 -10.57
C THR A 3 17.51 -2.07 -11.27
N SER A 4 16.83 -3.00 -11.94
CA SER A 4 15.52 -2.72 -12.51
C SER A 4 14.57 -2.30 -11.38
N PRO A 5 13.77 -1.22 -11.53
CA PRO A 5 12.79 -0.78 -10.54
C PRO A 5 11.82 -1.91 -10.12
N LYS A 6 11.63 -2.92 -10.99
CA LYS A 6 10.87 -4.16 -10.78
C LYS A 6 11.09 -4.83 -9.43
N ASN A 7 12.26 -4.67 -8.83
CA ASN A 7 12.62 -5.34 -7.58
C ASN A 7 12.45 -4.49 -6.31
N HIS A 8 12.25 -3.17 -6.43
CA HIS A 8 12.23 -2.29 -5.25
C HIS A 8 10.90 -2.37 -4.48
N PHE A 9 9.78 -2.19 -5.19
CA PHE A 9 8.45 -2.18 -4.55
C PHE A 9 8.05 -3.56 -4.07
N SER A 10 8.28 -4.61 -4.86
CA SER A 10 8.01 -5.99 -4.45
C SER A 10 8.78 -6.38 -3.18
N ARG A 11 10.06 -6.00 -3.06
CA ARG A 11 10.84 -6.24 -1.83
C ARG A 11 10.31 -5.45 -0.63
N SER A 12 10.02 -4.16 -0.83
CA SER A 12 9.53 -3.28 0.24
C SER A 12 8.16 -3.74 0.76
N LEU A 13 7.25 -4.07 -0.16
CA LEU A 13 5.94 -4.62 0.16
C LEU A 13 6.08 -5.95 0.92
N ASN A 14 6.90 -6.88 0.43
CA ASN A 14 7.16 -8.14 1.14
C ASN A 14 7.73 -7.93 2.55
N GLN A 15 8.55 -6.91 2.78
CA GLN A 15 9.05 -6.60 4.12
C GLN A 15 7.95 -6.05 5.04
N ILE A 16 7.08 -5.18 4.52
CA ILE A 16 5.92 -4.66 5.27
C ILE A 16 5.00 -5.83 5.63
N LEU A 17 4.62 -6.66 4.66
CA LEU A 17 3.67 -7.76 4.87
C LEU A 17 4.18 -8.89 5.77
N LYS A 18 5.49 -8.99 6.01
CA LYS A 18 6.02 -9.89 7.07
C LYS A 18 5.63 -9.46 8.49
N ARG A 19 5.33 -8.18 8.69
CA ARG A 19 4.98 -7.60 10.00
C ARG A 19 3.48 -7.53 10.26
N TYR A 20 2.68 -7.65 9.21
CA TYR A 20 1.23 -7.46 9.27
C TYR A 20 0.48 -8.69 8.77
N ARG A 21 -0.66 -8.98 9.40
CA ARG A 21 -1.60 -9.98 8.88
C ARG A 21 -2.60 -9.28 7.99
N LEU A 22 -2.61 -9.64 6.71
CA LEU A 22 -3.65 -9.23 5.77
C LEU A 22 -4.88 -10.13 5.94
N SER A 23 -6.06 -9.56 5.79
CA SER A 23 -7.28 -10.31 5.52
C SER A 23 -7.23 -10.96 4.13
N GLU A 24 -8.06 -11.97 3.88
CA GLU A 24 -8.18 -12.59 2.55
C GLU A 24 -8.56 -11.57 1.47
N THR A 25 -9.42 -10.60 1.81
CA THR A 25 -9.82 -9.53 0.89
C THR A 25 -8.65 -8.63 0.52
N GLU A 26 -7.81 -8.25 1.49
CA GLU A 26 -6.62 -7.43 1.22
C GLU A 26 -5.58 -8.21 0.41
N LEU A 27 -5.43 -9.52 0.63
CA LEU A 27 -4.57 -10.38 -0.20
C LEU A 27 -5.05 -10.40 -1.64
N GLN A 28 -6.35 -10.60 -1.88
CA GLN A 28 -6.93 -10.59 -3.23
C GLN A 28 -6.75 -9.24 -3.93
N GLN A 29 -6.96 -8.13 -3.20
CA GLN A 29 -6.74 -6.80 -3.74
C GLN A 29 -5.28 -6.57 -4.13
N LEU A 30 -4.35 -7.04 -3.30
CA LEU A 30 -2.93 -6.90 -3.57
C LEU A 30 -2.45 -7.80 -4.72
N ASP A 31 -2.93 -9.04 -4.80
CA ASP A 31 -2.62 -9.97 -5.90
C ASP A 31 -3.11 -9.44 -7.26
N ALA A 32 -4.16 -8.60 -7.25
CA ALA A 32 -4.64 -7.92 -8.44
C ALA A 32 -3.76 -6.74 -8.89
N VAL A 33 -2.81 -6.28 -8.05
CA VAL A 33 -1.89 -5.20 -8.40
C VAL A 33 -0.65 -5.78 -9.07
N ASP A 34 -0.46 -5.43 -10.34
CA ASP A 34 0.81 -5.68 -11.02
C ASP A 34 1.91 -4.79 -10.40
N THR A 35 2.84 -5.43 -9.69
CA THR A 35 3.94 -4.73 -9.01
C THR A 35 4.85 -3.93 -9.93
N ASP A 36 4.91 -4.27 -11.23
CA ASP A 36 5.67 -3.51 -12.23
C ASP A 36 5.00 -2.17 -12.57
N ARG A 37 3.74 -1.98 -12.16
CA ARG A 37 2.93 -0.79 -12.42
C ARG A 37 2.75 0.09 -11.19
N ILE A 38 3.44 -0.24 -10.09
CA ILE A 38 3.46 0.58 -8.88
C ILE A 38 4.19 1.89 -9.17
N VAL A 39 3.51 2.99 -8.92
CA VAL A 39 4.03 4.36 -9.02
C VAL A 39 4.61 4.80 -7.69
N SER A 40 3.92 4.50 -6.60
CA SER A 40 4.34 4.88 -5.25
C SER A 40 3.94 3.83 -4.22
N LEU A 41 4.75 3.72 -3.16
CA LEU A 41 4.49 2.92 -1.98
C LEU A 41 4.82 3.77 -0.76
N ALA A 42 3.83 4.00 0.09
CA ALA A 42 3.98 4.73 1.35
C ALA A 42 3.48 3.88 2.51
N TYR A 43 4.27 3.87 3.58
CA TYR A 43 4.00 3.10 4.77
C TYR A 43 4.37 3.93 6.00
N THR A 44 3.63 3.74 7.09
CA THR A 44 3.92 4.42 8.36
C THR A 44 3.80 3.48 9.54
N ASP A 45 4.69 3.64 10.52
CA ASP A 45 4.55 3.02 11.83
C ASP A 45 3.59 3.84 12.72
N TYR A 46 3.52 5.17 12.54
CA TYR A 46 2.74 6.11 13.37
C TYR A 46 1.70 6.90 12.59
N GLY A 47 0.54 7.14 13.17
CA GLY A 47 -0.59 7.77 12.47
C GLY A 47 -1.17 6.84 11.41
N GLY A 48 -1.66 7.40 10.30
CA GLY A 48 -2.09 6.61 9.13
C GLY A 48 -2.72 7.42 8.00
N PHE A 49 -3.07 6.72 6.93
CA PHE A 49 -3.68 7.24 5.71
C PHE A 49 -5.19 7.07 5.75
N ASP A 50 -5.93 8.10 5.36
CA ASP A 50 -7.38 8.03 5.21
C ASP A 50 -7.77 7.22 3.96
N ALA A 51 -8.72 6.29 4.09
CA ALA A 51 -9.10 5.36 3.03
C ALA A 51 -9.70 6.03 1.78
N GLN A 52 -10.32 7.21 1.92
CA GLN A 52 -11.03 7.85 0.81
C GLN A 52 -10.12 8.84 0.07
N THR A 53 -9.30 9.58 0.82
CA THR A 53 -8.50 10.69 0.31
C THR A 53 -7.03 10.34 0.14
N GLY A 54 -6.54 9.30 0.82
CA GLY A 54 -5.13 8.95 0.88
C GLY A 54 -4.25 9.96 1.61
N MET A 55 -4.85 10.94 2.29
CA MET A 55 -4.11 11.92 3.09
C MET A 55 -3.54 11.27 4.35
N TYR A 56 -2.32 11.68 4.71
CA TYR A 56 -1.68 11.25 5.96
C TYR A 56 -2.15 12.10 7.13
N TYR A 57 -2.43 11.44 8.25
CA TYR A 57 -2.73 12.05 9.53
C TYR A 57 -1.75 11.50 10.57
N ALA A 58 -1.12 12.42 11.33
CA ALA A 58 -0.17 12.05 12.38
C ALA A 58 -0.82 11.32 13.56
N GLU A 59 -2.11 11.58 13.80
CA GLU A 59 -2.91 10.90 14.82
C GLU A 59 -3.32 9.51 14.36
N GLU A 60 -3.18 8.53 15.25
CA GLU A 60 -3.78 7.22 15.05
C GLU A 60 -5.29 7.33 15.22
N ARG A 61 -6.02 7.04 14.15
CA ARG A 61 -7.48 7.04 14.13
C ARG A 61 -7.94 5.66 13.65
N PRO A 62 -9.05 5.11 14.19
CA PRO A 62 -9.57 3.81 13.74
C PRO A 62 -9.92 3.75 12.25
N VAL A 63 -10.14 4.91 11.62
CA VAL A 63 -10.45 5.06 10.19
C VAL A 63 -9.20 5.15 9.31
N ASN A 64 -8.02 5.18 9.91
CA ASN A 64 -6.75 5.30 9.20
C ASN A 64 -6.12 3.94 8.95
N TYR A 65 -5.24 3.90 7.97
CA TYR A 65 -4.58 2.71 7.47
C TYR A 65 -3.07 2.92 7.38
N LYS A 66 -2.28 1.86 7.51
CA LYS A 66 -0.81 1.95 7.60
C LYS A 66 -0.11 1.91 6.24
N LEU A 67 -0.79 1.45 5.19
CA LEU A 67 -0.20 1.26 3.86
C LEU A 67 -1.02 1.96 2.78
N LYS A 68 -0.33 2.73 1.93
CA LYS A 68 -0.86 3.33 0.71
C LYS A 68 -0.02 2.88 -0.49
N LEU A 69 -0.69 2.44 -1.54
CA LEU A 69 -0.09 1.98 -2.78
C LEU A 69 -0.76 2.68 -3.96
N ASP A 70 0.00 3.44 -4.75
CA ASP A 70 -0.49 4.02 -5.99
C ASP A 70 0.05 3.23 -7.18
N TYR A 71 -0.82 2.81 -8.11
CA TYR A 71 -0.44 1.97 -9.25
C TYR A 71 -1.23 2.32 -10.52
N VAL A 72 -0.64 2.05 -11.67
CA VAL A 72 -1.30 2.21 -12.97
C VAL A 72 -2.18 0.98 -13.24
N LYS A 73 -3.50 1.17 -13.26
CA LYS A 73 -4.47 0.07 -13.40
C LYS A 73 -4.55 -0.48 -14.82
N ASP A 74 -4.53 0.38 -15.81
CA ASP A 74 -4.79 0.03 -17.21
C ASP A 74 -3.80 0.71 -18.16
N GLU A 75 -3.74 0.26 -19.40
CA GLU A 75 -2.82 0.83 -20.41
C GLU A 75 -3.14 2.29 -20.75
N ALA A 76 -4.35 2.76 -20.43
CA ALA A 76 -4.73 4.17 -20.56
C ALA A 76 -4.03 5.07 -19.54
N GLY A 77 -3.26 4.50 -18.61
CA GLY A 77 -2.44 5.25 -17.66
C GLY A 77 -3.22 5.71 -16.42
N LYS A 78 -4.43 5.18 -16.19
CA LYS A 78 -5.21 5.55 -15.01
C LYS A 78 -4.50 5.09 -13.74
N VAL A 79 -4.22 6.03 -12.83
CA VAL A 79 -3.67 5.74 -11.51
C VAL A 79 -4.82 5.45 -10.54
N GLU A 80 -4.72 4.35 -9.80
CA GLU A 80 -5.59 4.04 -8.66
C GLU A 80 -4.75 3.92 -7.39
N THR A 81 -5.43 4.15 -6.26
CA THR A 81 -4.84 4.07 -4.93
C THR A 81 -5.49 2.91 -4.18
N LEU A 82 -4.66 2.02 -3.64
CA LEU A 82 -5.05 0.96 -2.71
C LEU A 82 -4.56 1.33 -1.30
N ILE A 83 -5.46 1.29 -0.33
CA ILE A 83 -5.19 1.61 1.08
C ILE A 83 -5.57 0.40 1.93
N MET A 84 -4.62 -0.09 2.73
CA MET A 84 -4.73 -1.36 3.45
C MET A 84 -4.04 -1.28 4.82
N LEU A 85 -4.21 -2.32 5.64
CA LEU A 85 -3.66 -2.42 6.99
C LEU A 85 -4.30 -1.40 7.94
N PRO A 86 -5.55 -1.63 8.40
CA PRO A 86 -6.20 -0.70 9.31
C PRO A 86 -5.38 -0.50 10.59
N VAL A 87 -5.35 0.73 11.09
CA VAL A 87 -4.72 1.05 12.38
C VAL A 87 -5.50 0.34 13.48
N THR A 88 -4.85 -0.61 14.15
CA THR A 88 -5.41 -1.27 15.33
C THR A 88 -5.01 -0.49 16.58
N ILE A 89 -5.97 0.22 17.19
CA ILE A 89 -5.78 0.87 18.49
C ILE A 89 -6.13 -0.16 19.56
N SER A 90 -5.13 -0.59 20.33
CA SER A 90 -5.26 -1.52 21.46
C SER A 90 -5.69 -0.80 22.74
#